data_AF-A0AAW3PHP8-F1
#
_entry.id   AF-A0AAW3PHP8-F1
#
_cell.length_a   1.000
_cell.length_b   1.000
_cell.length_c   1.000
_cell.angle_alpha   90.00
_cell.angle_beta   90.00
_cell.angle_gamma   90.00
#
_symmetry.space_group_name_H-M   'P 1'
#
loop_
_entity.id
_entity.type
_entity.pdbx_description
1 polymer ?
#
loop_
_entity_poly.entity_id
_entity_poly.type
_entity_poly.pdbx_seq_one_letter_code
_entity_poly.pdbx_strand_id
1 'polypeptide(L)'
;MASKSPPARPARYAHTAIALHWLIALLIVCAFALGWVMTDIPGFTPTKLKYFSWHKWIGVTVFALAVVRVLWRATHQPPPLPDDTPAWQRAVSHGVHMLLYVLMIAIPATGYLYSSASNIPVVYLGIVPLPRLIDPDPVLKETFKTLHVSLNYILLALVAMHVLAALKHQLLDRDGLLSRMLPSAK
;
A
#
# COMPACT_ATOMS: atom_id res chain seq x y z
N MET A 1 -12.16 5.36 -48.60
CA MET A 1 -11.16 5.06 -47.56
C MET A 1 -11.64 5.67 -46.25
N ALA A 2 -12.14 4.86 -45.31
CA ALA A 2 -12.56 5.37 -44.01
C ALA A 2 -11.32 5.70 -43.18
N SER A 3 -11.13 6.99 -42.87
CA SER A 3 -10.13 7.45 -41.90
C SER A 3 -10.46 6.81 -40.55
N LYS A 4 -9.66 5.83 -40.11
CA LYS A 4 -9.70 5.35 -38.72
C LYS A 4 -9.22 6.50 -37.85
N SER A 5 -10.14 7.13 -37.14
CA SER A 5 -9.80 8.07 -36.06
C SER A 5 -8.83 7.38 -35.10
N PRO A 6 -7.79 8.08 -34.61
CA PRO A 6 -6.89 7.51 -33.61
C PRO A 6 -7.71 7.10 -32.37
N PRO A 7 -7.37 5.97 -31.71
CA PRO A 7 -8.10 5.51 -30.54
C PRO A 7 -8.14 6.62 -29.48
N ALA A 8 -9.31 6.86 -28.91
CA ALA A 8 -9.50 7.86 -27.86
C ALA A 8 -8.59 7.53 -26.67
N ARG A 9 -7.89 8.54 -26.13
CA ARG A 9 -7.04 8.35 -24.97
C ARG A 9 -7.87 7.89 -23.77
N PRO A 10 -7.45 6.84 -23.04
CA PRO A 10 -8.20 6.35 -21.90
C PRO A 10 -8.32 7.41 -20.81
N ALA A 11 -9.52 7.54 -20.23
CA ALA A 11 -9.81 8.53 -19.19
C ALA A 11 -8.87 8.34 -17.97
N ARG A 12 -8.22 9.44 -17.55
CA ARG A 12 -7.25 9.48 -16.46
C ARG A 12 -7.92 9.61 -15.10
N TYR A 13 -7.26 9.11 -14.06
CA TYR A 13 -7.68 9.33 -12.68
C TYR A 13 -7.49 10.80 -12.28
N ALA A 14 -8.28 11.27 -11.32
CA ALA A 14 -8.08 12.58 -10.70
C ALA A 14 -6.67 12.69 -10.11
N HIS A 15 -6.06 13.88 -10.19
CA HIS A 15 -4.70 14.13 -9.68
C HIS A 15 -4.51 13.72 -8.22
N THR A 16 -5.53 13.93 -7.37
CA THR A 16 -5.51 13.49 -5.97
C THR A 16 -5.37 11.97 -5.85
N ALA A 17 -6.10 11.19 -6.65
CA ALA A 17 -6.02 9.72 -6.63
C ALA A 17 -4.63 9.22 -7.10
N ILE A 18 -4.04 9.91 -8.07
CA ILE A 18 -2.70 9.63 -8.59
C ILE A 18 -1.66 9.94 -7.52
N ALA A 19 -1.73 11.13 -6.89
CA ALA A 19 -0.81 11.53 -5.83
C ALA A 19 -0.86 10.57 -4.63
N LEU A 20 -2.06 10.24 -4.15
CA LEU A 20 -2.25 9.26 -3.09
C LEU A 20 -1.69 7.89 -3.47
N HIS A 21 -1.85 7.46 -4.72
CA HIS A 21 -1.35 6.16 -5.17
C HIS A 21 0.17 6.09 -5.07
N TRP A 22 0.87 7.03 -5.71
CA TRP A 22 2.32 7.01 -5.78
C TRP A 22 2.98 7.31 -4.44
N LEU A 23 2.40 8.21 -3.64
CA LEU A 23 2.91 8.48 -2.30
C LEU A 23 2.82 7.24 -1.41
N ILE A 24 1.66 6.56 -1.38
CA ILE A 24 1.50 5.32 -0.61
C ILE A 24 2.41 4.23 -1.14
N ALA A 25 2.52 4.06 -2.46
CA ALA A 25 3.40 3.06 -3.06
C ALA A 25 4.87 3.27 -2.66
N LEU A 26 5.36 4.51 -2.74
CA LEU A 26 6.72 4.87 -2.30
C LEU A 26 6.92 4.57 -0.81
N LEU A 27 5.98 4.98 0.03
CA LEU A 27 6.07 4.75 1.48
C LEU A 27 6.03 3.26 1.83
N ILE A 28 5.24 2.44 1.14
CA ILE A 28 5.22 0.98 1.33
C ILE A 28 6.58 0.37 0.99
N VAL A 29 7.19 0.77 -0.13
CA VAL A 29 8.53 0.30 -0.51
C VAL A 29 9.58 0.68 0.55
N CYS A 30 9.58 1.93 1.00
CA CYS A 30 10.47 2.39 2.07
C CYS A 30 10.23 1.65 3.39
N ALA A 31 8.96 1.44 3.78
CA ALA A 31 8.61 0.71 5.00
C ALA A 31 9.09 -0.73 4.94
N PHE A 32 8.91 -1.42 3.81
CA PHE A 32 9.34 -2.79 3.63
C PHE A 32 10.87 -2.91 3.69
N ALA A 33 11.60 -2.02 3.01
CA ALA A 33 13.05 -1.96 3.07
C ALA A 33 13.57 -1.70 4.50
N LEU A 34 12.96 -0.76 5.23
CA LEU A 34 13.28 -0.53 6.63
C LEU A 34 12.95 -1.74 7.49
N GLY A 35 11.85 -2.44 7.20
CA GLY A 35 11.44 -3.64 7.90
C GLY A 35 12.50 -4.74 7.80
N TRP A 36 13.05 -4.94 6.60
CA TRP A 36 14.15 -5.88 6.38
C TRP A 36 15.42 -5.48 7.14
N VAL A 37 15.85 -4.22 6.99
CA VAL A 37 17.08 -3.72 7.63
C VAL A 37 16.98 -3.76 9.15
N MET A 38 15.86 -3.30 9.72
CA MET A 38 15.71 -3.20 11.17
C MET A 38 15.72 -4.56 11.86
N THR A 39 15.25 -5.62 11.19
CA THR A 39 15.26 -6.98 11.74
C THR A 39 16.64 -7.63 11.70
N ASP A 40 17.48 -7.23 10.74
CA ASP A 40 18.82 -7.79 10.55
C ASP A 40 19.87 -7.17 11.48
N ILE A 41 19.63 -5.97 12.02
CA ILE A 41 20.54 -5.34 12.99
C ILE A 41 20.62 -6.20 14.27
N PRO A 42 21.81 -6.71 14.66
CA PRO A 42 21.94 -7.57 15.83
C PRO A 42 21.80 -6.80 17.14
N GLY A 43 21.36 -7.50 18.18
CA GLY A 43 21.24 -6.97 19.53
C GLY A 43 20.17 -5.88 19.70
N PHE A 44 20.25 -5.19 20.84
CA PHE A 44 19.40 -4.06 21.19
C PHE A 44 20.25 -2.80 21.21
N THR A 45 20.29 -2.08 20.09
CA THR A 45 21.14 -0.90 19.90
C THR A 45 20.29 0.35 19.65
N PRO A 46 20.81 1.56 19.96
CA PRO A 46 20.14 2.81 19.61
C PRO A 46 19.81 2.92 18.12
N THR A 47 20.71 2.40 17.26
CA THR A 47 20.49 2.33 15.82
C THR A 47 19.28 1.48 15.49
N LYS A 48 19.15 0.27 16.05
CA LYS A 48 17.99 -0.59 15.81
C LYS A 48 16.69 0.10 16.20
N LEU A 49 16.65 0.71 17.39
CA LEU A 49 15.48 1.45 17.87
C LEU A 49 15.09 2.63 16.97
N LYS A 50 16.07 3.33 16.39
CA LYS A 50 15.84 4.42 15.43
C LYS A 50 15.18 3.91 14.15
N TYR A 51 15.66 2.79 13.58
CA TYR A 51 15.05 2.18 12.39
C TYR A 51 13.62 1.69 12.67
N PHE A 52 13.38 1.07 13.83
CA PHE A 52 12.03 0.71 14.25
C PHE A 52 11.10 1.93 14.38
N SER A 53 11.62 3.05 14.87
CA SER A 53 10.85 4.30 14.97
C SER A 53 10.48 4.84 13.59
N TRP A 54 11.43 4.89 12.66
CA TRP A 54 11.17 5.28 11.27
C TRP A 54 10.14 4.38 10.59
N HIS A 55 10.28 3.07 10.75
CA HIS A 55 9.32 2.10 10.21
C HIS A 55 7.91 2.34 10.78
N LYS A 56 7.78 2.56 12.10
CA LYS A 56 6.50 2.88 12.74
C LYS A 56 5.89 4.19 12.21
N TRP A 57 6.69 5.24 12.02
CA TRP A 57 6.21 6.52 11.49
C TRP A 57 5.68 6.37 10.07
N ILE A 58 6.39 5.64 9.22
CA ILE A 58 5.90 5.35 7.86
C ILE A 58 4.61 4.52 7.93
N GLY A 59 4.55 3.49 8.78
CA GLY A 59 3.35 2.68 8.97
C GLY A 59 2.11 3.50 9.35
N VAL A 60 2.23 4.40 10.34
CA VAL A 60 1.15 5.32 10.75
C VAL A 60 0.74 6.24 9.60
N THR A 61 1.72 6.77 8.85
CA THR A 61 1.46 7.66 7.70
C THR A 61 0.74 6.92 6.58
N VAL A 62 1.17 5.70 6.24
CA VAL A 62 0.53 4.84 5.25
C VAL A 62 -0.90 4.52 5.66
N PHE A 63 -1.14 4.20 6.94
CA PHE A 63 -2.48 3.94 7.44
C PHE A 63 -3.41 5.15 7.21
N ALA A 64 -2.99 6.35 7.62
CA ALA A 64 -3.79 7.55 7.45
C ALA A 64 -4.07 7.85 5.97
N LEU A 65 -3.05 7.79 5.11
CA LEU A 65 -3.21 8.02 3.68
C LEU A 65 -4.07 6.94 3.00
N ALA A 66 -3.98 5.69 3.44
CA ALA A 66 -4.79 4.59 2.93
C ALA A 66 -6.27 4.80 3.29
N VAL A 67 -6.59 5.25 4.51
CA VAL A 67 -7.97 5.64 4.88
C VAL A 67 -8.47 6.75 3.96
N VAL A 68 -7.69 7.82 3.76
CA VAL A 68 -8.05 8.91 2.84
C VAL A 68 -8.25 8.38 1.42
N ARG A 69 -7.40 7.47 0.95
CA ARG A 69 -7.53 6.86 -0.38
C ARG A 69 -8.79 6.02 -0.52
N VAL A 70 -9.16 5.24 0.49
CA VAL A 70 -10.39 4.44 0.50
C VAL A 70 -11.61 5.35 0.46
N LEU A 71 -11.63 6.39 1.30
CA LEU A 71 -12.70 7.39 1.31
C LEU A 71 -12.81 8.09 -0.05
N TRP A 72 -11.68 8.52 -0.62
CA TRP A 72 -11.66 9.13 -1.96
C TRP A 72 -12.25 8.21 -3.02
N ARG A 73 -11.87 6.93 -3.00
CA ARG A 73 -12.39 5.92 -3.95
C ARG A 73 -13.88 5.64 -3.74
N ALA A 74 -14.39 5.76 -2.52
CA ALA A 74 -15.81 5.60 -2.23
C ALA A 74 -16.65 6.79 -2.73
N THR A 75 -16.10 8.00 -2.72
CA THR A 75 -16.82 9.22 -3.12
C THR A 75 -16.58 9.65 -4.57
N HIS A 76 -15.58 9.08 -5.25
CA HIS A 76 -15.24 9.43 -6.64
C HIS A 76 -15.23 8.19 -7.54
N GLN A 77 -15.99 8.24 -8.63
CA GLN A 77 -15.99 7.17 -9.61
C GLN A 77 -14.63 7.08 -10.33
N PRO A 78 -13.97 5.90 -10.33
CA PRO A 78 -12.79 5.70 -11.15
C PRO A 78 -13.20 5.72 -12.63
N PRO A 79 -12.29 6.09 -13.55
CA PRO A 79 -12.62 6.02 -14.96
C PRO A 79 -12.93 4.56 -15.36
N PRO A 80 -13.82 4.32 -16.33
CA PRO A 80 -14.24 2.96 -16.69
C PRO A 80 -13.06 2.13 -17.23
N LEU A 81 -13.14 0.81 -17.07
CA LEU A 81 -12.24 -0.11 -17.78
C LEU A 81 -12.63 -0.14 -19.27
N PRO A 82 -11.70 -0.42 -20.18
CA PRO A 82 -12.03 -0.62 -21.60
C PRO A 82 -13.15 -1.66 -21.81
N ASP A 83 -14.04 -1.40 -22.76
CA ASP A 83 -15.23 -2.23 -23.00
C ASP A 83 -14.89 -3.65 -23.47
N ASP A 84 -13.71 -3.83 -24.06
CA ASP A 84 -13.15 -5.10 -24.51
C ASP A 84 -12.44 -5.90 -23.39
N THR A 85 -12.29 -5.34 -22.19
CA THR A 85 -11.67 -6.06 -21.06
C THR A 85 -12.51 -7.29 -20.68
N PRO A 86 -11.97 -8.52 -20.73
CA PRO A 86 -12.71 -9.72 -20.36
C PRO A 86 -13.28 -9.65 -18.93
N ALA A 87 -14.49 -10.19 -18.73
CA ALA A 87 -15.17 -10.13 -17.43
C ALA A 87 -14.33 -10.71 -16.28
N TRP A 88 -13.57 -11.78 -16.53
CA TRP A 88 -12.67 -12.37 -15.54
C TRP A 88 -11.51 -11.42 -15.16
N GLN A 89 -10.95 -10.67 -16.11
CA GLN A 89 -9.90 -9.68 -15.82
C GLN A 89 -10.46 -8.53 -14.98
N ARG A 90 -11.70 -8.08 -15.27
CA ARG A 90 -12.38 -7.06 -14.45
C ARG A 90 -12.57 -7.54 -13.02
N ALA A 91 -13.08 -8.77 -12.84
CA ALA A 91 -13.30 -9.36 -11.53
C ALA A 91 -11.99 -9.52 -10.73
N VAL A 92 -10.95 -10.06 -11.35
CA VAL A 92 -9.62 -10.21 -10.72
C VAL A 92 -9.02 -8.86 -10.37
N SER A 93 -9.10 -7.87 -11.27
CA SER A 93 -8.64 -6.51 -11.00
C SER A 93 -9.34 -5.92 -9.77
N HIS A 94 -10.67 -6.02 -9.69
CA HIS A 94 -11.40 -5.56 -8.51
C HIS A 94 -10.99 -6.30 -7.24
N GLY A 95 -10.85 -7.63 -7.29
CA GLY A 95 -10.42 -8.44 -6.15
C GLY A 95 -9.04 -8.06 -5.63
N VAL A 96 -8.06 -7.91 -6.53
CA VAL A 96 -6.69 -7.48 -6.18
C VAL A 96 -6.70 -6.10 -5.55
N HIS A 97 -7.43 -5.13 -6.12
CA HIS A 97 -7.52 -3.79 -5.54
C HIS A 97 -8.18 -3.80 -4.15
N MET A 98 -9.26 -4.58 -3.97
CA MET A 98 -9.93 -4.73 -2.68
C MET A 98 -8.95 -5.30 -1.64
N LEU A 99 -8.25 -6.37 -1.98
CA LEU A 99 -7.28 -6.99 -1.09
C LEU A 99 -6.11 -6.05 -0.75
N LEU A 100 -5.60 -5.28 -1.73
CA LEU A 100 -4.61 -4.23 -1.46
C LEU A 100 -5.13 -3.19 -0.46
N TYR A 101 -6.38 -2.74 -0.60
CA TYR A 101 -6.98 -1.81 0.37
C TYR A 101 -7.05 -2.40 1.78
N VAL A 102 -7.51 -3.65 1.91
CA VAL A 102 -7.55 -4.33 3.21
C VAL A 102 -6.17 -4.42 3.83
N LEU A 103 -5.17 -4.87 3.06
CA LEU A 103 -3.81 -5.07 3.55
C LEU A 103 -3.14 -3.76 3.97
N MET A 104 -3.35 -2.67 3.22
CA MET A 104 -2.81 -1.34 3.56
C MET A 104 -3.34 -0.80 4.89
N ILE A 105 -4.49 -1.27 5.37
CA ILE A 105 -5.08 -0.91 6.66
C ILE A 105 -4.70 -1.93 7.74
N ALA A 106 -4.84 -3.22 7.44
CA ALA A 106 -4.60 -4.31 8.39
C ALA A 106 -3.14 -4.42 8.82
N ILE A 107 -2.18 -4.18 7.90
CA ILE A 107 -0.75 -4.30 8.21
C ILE A 107 -0.32 -3.24 9.24
N PRO A 108 -0.55 -1.93 9.04
CA PRO A 108 -0.20 -0.95 10.07
C PRO A 108 -0.98 -1.15 11.37
N ALA A 109 -2.25 -1.55 11.30
CA ALA A 109 -3.06 -1.83 12.49
C ALA A 109 -2.46 -2.98 13.33
N THR A 110 -2.13 -4.10 12.70
CA THR A 110 -1.46 -5.23 13.38
C THR A 110 -0.08 -4.85 13.90
N GLY A 111 0.68 -4.02 13.17
CA GLY A 111 1.98 -3.51 13.63
C GLY A 111 1.86 -2.58 14.85
N TYR A 112 0.80 -1.77 14.91
CA TYR A 112 0.49 -0.91 16.03
C TYR A 112 0.08 -1.71 17.28
N LEU A 113 -0.76 -2.73 17.09
CA LEU A 113 -1.15 -3.66 18.15
C LEU A 113 0.04 -4.49 18.65
N TYR A 114 0.93 -4.91 17.76
CA TYR A 114 2.20 -5.54 18.13
C TYR A 114 3.05 -4.64 19.04
N SER A 115 3.17 -3.34 18.70
CA SER A 115 3.90 -2.38 19.55
C SER A 115 3.23 -2.21 20.91
N SER A 116 1.89 -2.15 20.95
CA SER A 116 1.11 -2.04 22.18
C SER A 116 1.32 -3.24 23.10
N ALA A 117 1.17 -4.46 22.57
CA ALA A 117 1.39 -5.71 23.29
C ALA A 117 2.86 -5.90 23.74
N SER A 118 3.82 -5.29 23.03
CA SER A 118 5.25 -5.29 23.39
C SER A 118 5.61 -4.30 24.50
N ASN A 119 4.65 -3.53 25.01
CA ASN A 119 4.89 -2.39 25.90
C ASN A 119 5.86 -1.34 25.32
N ILE A 120 5.89 -1.18 23.99
CA ILE A 120 6.74 -0.18 23.33
C ILE A 120 5.84 0.94 22.82
N PRO A 121 6.00 2.18 23.31
CA PRO A 121 5.18 3.29 22.82
C PRO A 121 5.46 3.59 21.35
N VAL A 122 4.44 4.13 20.67
CA VAL A 122 4.58 4.70 19.33
C VAL A 122 4.54 6.22 19.48
N VAL A 123 5.70 6.86 19.40
CA VAL A 123 5.81 8.32 19.40
C VAL A 123 5.95 8.77 17.95
N TYR A 124 4.85 9.17 17.33
CA TYR A 124 4.80 9.56 15.93
C TYR A 124 5.68 10.79 15.67
N LEU A 125 6.62 10.65 14.73
CA LEU A 125 7.66 11.63 14.40
C LEU A 125 8.55 12.05 15.60
N GLY A 126 8.50 11.30 16.70
CA GLY A 126 9.18 11.66 17.96
C GLY A 126 8.50 12.79 18.74
N ILE A 127 7.33 13.26 18.29
CA ILE A 127 6.63 14.43 18.85
C ILE A 127 5.31 14.01 19.51
N VAL A 128 4.52 13.18 18.83
CA VAL A 128 3.15 12.86 19.26
C VAL A 128 3.09 11.43 19.82
N PRO A 129 2.99 11.24 21.15
CA PRO A 129 2.76 9.91 21.71
C PRO A 129 1.35 9.45 21.37
N LEU A 130 1.25 8.34 20.62
CA LEU A 130 -0.03 7.74 20.31
C LEU A 130 -0.48 6.81 21.46
N PRO A 131 -1.79 6.72 21.74
CA PRO A 131 -2.31 5.98 22.88
C PRO A 131 -2.10 4.48 22.69
N ARG A 132 -1.76 3.78 23.77
CA ARG A 132 -1.74 2.32 23.77
C ARG A 132 -3.19 1.82 23.66
N LEU A 133 -3.46 0.89 22.74
CA LEU A 133 -4.82 0.37 22.50
C LEU A 133 -5.15 -0.88 23.30
N ILE A 134 -4.12 -1.64 23.70
CA ILE A 134 -4.23 -2.89 24.46
C ILE A 134 -3.10 -2.97 25.48
N ASP A 135 -3.32 -3.67 26.59
CA ASP A 135 -2.28 -3.88 27.59
C ASP A 135 -1.17 -4.81 27.08
N PRO A 136 0.04 -4.73 27.67
CA PRO A 136 1.12 -5.65 27.35
C PRO A 136 0.74 -7.10 27.62
N ASP A 137 0.88 -7.94 26.61
CA ASP A 137 0.54 -9.36 26.67
C ASP A 137 1.52 -10.15 25.78
N PRO A 138 2.29 -11.11 26.33
CA PRO A 138 3.26 -11.88 25.56
C PRO A 138 2.66 -12.75 24.45
N VAL A 139 1.45 -13.28 24.63
CA VAL A 139 0.76 -14.12 23.65
C VAL A 139 0.27 -13.27 22.48
N LEU A 140 -0.37 -12.14 22.79
CA LEU A 140 -0.82 -11.18 21.77
C LEU A 140 0.36 -10.57 21.02
N LYS A 141 1.47 -10.31 21.72
CA LYS A 141 2.70 -9.82 21.10
C LYS A 141 3.17 -10.76 19.98
N GLU A 142 3.36 -12.04 20.25
CA GLU A 142 3.84 -12.98 19.22
C GLU A 142 2.78 -13.22 18.13
N THR A 143 1.49 -13.18 18.48
CA THR A 143 0.39 -13.27 17.51
C THR A 143 0.41 -12.09 16.54
N PHE A 144 0.43 -10.85 17.03
CA PHE A 144 0.44 -9.66 16.18
C PHE A 144 1.74 -9.51 15.39
N LYS A 145 2.88 -9.93 15.93
CA LYS A 145 4.14 -10.02 15.19
C LYS A 145 4.01 -10.96 13.99
N THR A 146 3.51 -12.18 14.24
CA THR A 146 3.32 -13.20 13.19
C THR A 146 2.35 -12.69 12.13
N LEU A 147 1.18 -12.18 12.53
CA LEU A 147 0.21 -11.58 11.62
C LEU A 147 0.83 -10.46 10.79
N HIS A 148 1.51 -9.51 11.44
CA HIS A 148 2.12 -8.37 10.74
C HIS A 148 3.12 -8.83 9.68
N VAL A 149 4.01 -9.77 10.02
CA VAL A 149 5.02 -10.30 9.09
C VAL A 149 4.37 -11.09 7.95
N SER A 150 3.45 -12.00 8.26
CA SER A 150 2.75 -12.81 7.24
C SER A 150 1.95 -11.94 6.26
N LEU A 151 1.22 -10.93 6.76
CA LEU A 151 0.47 -10.00 5.92
C LEU A 151 1.40 -9.17 5.02
N ASN A 152 2.58 -8.78 5.50
CA ASN A 152 3.57 -8.07 4.67
C ASN A 152 4.08 -8.94 3.51
N TYR A 153 4.32 -10.23 3.71
CA TYR A 153 4.71 -11.13 2.61
C TYR A 153 3.58 -11.33 1.60
N ILE A 154 2.33 -11.41 2.06
CA ILE A 154 1.15 -11.44 1.18
C ILE A 154 1.06 -10.15 0.36
N LEU A 155 1.24 -8.99 1.01
CA LEU A 155 1.27 -7.69 0.33
C LEU A 155 2.39 -7.64 -0.71
N LEU A 156 3.60 -8.10 -0.38
CA LEU A 156 4.73 -8.13 -1.30
C LEU A 156 4.38 -8.94 -2.58
N ALA A 157 3.85 -10.15 -2.41
CA ALA A 157 3.43 -10.98 -3.54
C ALA A 157 2.35 -10.29 -4.37
N LEU A 158 1.36 -9.67 -3.72
CA LEU A 158 0.26 -8.99 -4.38
C LEU A 158 0.70 -7.73 -5.14
N VAL A 159 1.63 -6.95 -4.57
CA VAL A 159 2.24 -5.78 -5.22
C VAL A 159 3.08 -6.23 -6.42
N ALA A 160 3.87 -7.30 -6.29
CA ALA A 160 4.62 -7.84 -7.41
C ALA A 160 3.69 -8.25 -8.56
N MET A 161 2.62 -8.99 -8.27
CA MET A 161 1.60 -9.35 -9.27
C MET A 161 0.93 -8.10 -9.88
N HIS A 162 0.59 -7.10 -9.06
CA HIS A 162 -0.01 -5.84 -9.52
C HIS A 162 0.90 -5.09 -10.49
N VAL A 163 2.19 -4.97 -10.17
CA VAL A 163 3.19 -4.31 -11.03
C VAL A 163 3.41 -5.11 -12.31
N LEU A 164 3.55 -6.44 -12.22
CA LEU A 164 3.70 -7.31 -13.40
C LEU A 164 2.49 -7.22 -14.34
N ALA A 165 1.27 -7.15 -13.79
CA ALA A 165 0.07 -6.91 -14.59
C ALA A 165 0.12 -5.55 -15.30
N ALA A 166 0.45 -4.48 -14.59
CA ALA A 166 0.59 -3.14 -15.19
C ALA A 166 1.66 -3.11 -16.30
N LEU A 167 2.78 -3.80 -16.12
CA LEU A 167 3.84 -3.95 -17.12
C LEU A 167 3.37 -4.79 -18.31
N LYS A 168 2.64 -5.88 -18.09
CA LYS A 168 2.00 -6.66 -19.17
C LYS A 168 1.10 -5.77 -20.02
N HIS A 169 0.22 -5.01 -19.38
CA HIS A 169 -0.68 -4.09 -20.08
C HIS A 169 0.09 -3.02 -20.88
N GLN A 170 1.19 -2.49 -20.33
CA GLN A 170 2.00 -1.48 -21.00
C GLN A 170 2.83 -2.05 -22.18
N LEU A 171 3.44 -3.22 -22.02
CA LEU A 171 4.45 -3.75 -22.95
C LEU A 171 3.87 -4.71 -23.99
N LEU A 172 2.94 -5.56 -23.57
CA LEU A 172 2.32 -6.61 -24.41
C LEU A 172 0.99 -6.14 -24.98
N ASP A 173 0.04 -5.76 -24.11
CA ASP A 173 -1.32 -5.41 -24.56
C ASP A 173 -1.35 -4.01 -25.21
N ARG A 174 -0.45 -3.11 -24.80
CA ARG A 174 -0.28 -1.74 -25.31
C ARG A 174 -1.59 -0.92 -25.29
N ASP A 175 -2.41 -1.16 -24.28
CA ASP A 175 -3.73 -0.55 -24.12
C ASP A 175 -3.71 0.84 -23.44
N GLY A 176 -2.52 1.29 -23.03
CA GLY A 176 -2.34 2.57 -22.35
C GLY A 176 -2.89 2.60 -20.92
N LEU A 177 -3.19 1.46 -20.29
CA LEU A 177 -3.74 1.38 -18.93
C LEU A 177 -2.89 2.17 -17.92
N LEU A 178 -1.56 2.05 -17.99
CA LEU A 178 -0.63 2.71 -17.08
C LEU A 178 -0.72 4.24 -17.15
N SER A 179 -0.98 4.80 -18.33
CA SER A 179 -1.07 6.26 -18.55
C SER A 179 -2.15 6.94 -17.71
N ARG A 180 -3.16 6.16 -17.29
CA ARG A 180 -4.27 6.61 -16.44
C ARG A 180 -3.82 6.94 -15.02
N MET A 181 -2.70 6.36 -14.56
CA MET A 181 -2.14 6.55 -13.23
C MET A 181 -0.79 7.28 -13.22
N LEU A 182 -0.18 7.61 -14.36
CA LEU A 182 1.08 8.35 -14.38
C LEU A 182 0.88 9.82 -13.93
N PRO A 183 1.79 10.43 -13.17
CA PRO A 183 1.68 11.84 -12.76
C PRO A 183 1.67 12.82 -13.93
N SER A 184 2.55 12.60 -14.92
CA SER A 184 2.85 13.57 -15.99
C SER A 184 2.65 13.02 -17.41
N ALA A 185 1.76 12.04 -17.61
CA ALA A 185 1.44 11.59 -18.97
C ALA A 185 0.80 12.72 -19.78
N LYS A 186 1.43 13.08 -20.90
CA LYS A 186 0.95 14.08 -21.87
C LYS A 186 -0.22 13.59 -22.71
#